data_AF-M2UTB5-F1
#
_entry.id   AF-M2UTB5-F1
#
_cell.length_a   1.000
_cell.length_b   1.000
_cell.length_c   1.000
_cell.angle_alpha   90.00
_cell.angle_beta   90.00
_cell.angle_gamma   90.00
#
_symmetry.space_group_name_H-M   'P 1'
#
loop_
_entity.id
_entity.type
_entity.pdbx_description
1 polymer ?
#
loop_
_entity_poly.entity_id
_entity_poly.type
_entity_poly.pdbx_seq_one_letter_code
_entity_poly.pdbx_strand_id
1 'polypeptide(L)'
;MSGTNKLEQLITHRPNSYVPARTIGNHLGVSASFYQRNTDLLNHVHHFGMGILAGPVRAIMSYYGVIGPFAAFVHTGVRMMMDQGVELAAGTSAVPWSWPINEQVVDVLHKGAYALVTGYVCDRLVRGVDWFGGE
;
A
#
# COMPACT_ATOMS: atom_id res chain seq x y z
N MET A 1 0.84 -10.50 -3.11
CA MET A 1 0.67 -9.47 -4.15
C MET A 1 -0.78 -8.99 -4.18
N SER A 2 -1.03 -7.69 -4.40
CA SER A 2 -2.40 -7.14 -4.46
C SER A 2 -3.07 -7.39 -5.83
N GLY A 3 -4.39 -7.22 -5.91
CA GLY A 3 -5.15 -7.36 -7.16
C GLY A 3 -4.79 -6.30 -8.21
N THR A 4 -4.50 -5.07 -7.77
CA THR A 4 -4.06 -3.99 -8.66
C THR A 4 -2.70 -4.26 -9.30
N ASN A 5 -1.75 -4.86 -8.56
CA ASN A 5 -0.45 -5.28 -9.12
C ASN A 5 -0.63 -6.28 -10.25
N LYS A 6 -1.54 -7.26 -10.11
CA LYS A 6 -1.77 -8.24 -11.17
C LYS A 6 -2.31 -7.58 -12.45
N LEU A 7 -3.23 -6.63 -12.31
CA LEU A 7 -3.78 -5.90 -13.46
C LEU A 7 -2.71 -5.05 -14.16
N GLU A 8 -1.86 -4.36 -13.40
CA GLU A 8 -0.75 -3.58 -13.96
C GLU A 8 0.24 -4.47 -14.71
N GLN A 9 0.66 -5.59 -14.10
CA GLN A 9 1.62 -6.51 -14.71
C GLN A 9 1.11 -7.20 -15.97
N LEU A 10 -0.20 -7.37 -16.13
CA LEU A 10 -0.79 -7.84 -17.40
C LEU A 10 -0.52 -6.87 -18.55
N ILE A 11 -0.37 -5.58 -18.26
CA ILE A 11 -0.16 -4.51 -19.24
C ILE A 11 1.34 -4.22 -19.41
N THR A 12 2.10 -4.16 -18.31
CA THR A 12 3.51 -3.74 -18.31
C THR A 12 4.49 -4.91 -18.47
N HIS A 13 4.02 -6.14 -18.30
CA HIS A 13 4.84 -7.37 -18.26
C HIS A 13 5.94 -7.35 -17.20
N ARG A 14 5.83 -6.48 -16.19
CA ARG A 14 6.80 -6.36 -15.11
C ARG A 14 6.77 -7.60 -14.21
N PRO A 15 7.93 -8.11 -13.74
CA PRO A 15 7.95 -9.17 -12.74
C PRO A 15 7.42 -8.69 -11.38
N ASN A 16 7.16 -9.65 -10.49
CA ASN A 16 6.77 -9.37 -9.10
C ASN A 16 7.89 -8.65 -8.34
N SER A 17 7.51 -7.69 -7.50
CA SER A 17 8.40 -7.23 -6.44
C SER A 17 8.36 -8.20 -5.26
N TYR A 18 9.55 -8.54 -4.76
CA TYR A 18 9.74 -9.35 -3.56
C TYR A 18 10.38 -8.56 -2.41
N VAL A 19 10.50 -7.23 -2.53
CA VAL A 19 10.83 -6.35 -1.40
C VAL A 19 9.87 -6.62 -0.22
N PRO A 20 8.53 -6.65 -0.40
CA PRO A 20 7.61 -6.83 0.71
C PRO A 20 7.79 -8.18 1.42
N ALA A 21 8.02 -9.24 0.65
CA ALA A 21 8.35 -10.56 1.20
C ALA A 21 9.63 -10.54 2.05
N ARG A 22 10.70 -9.90 1.55
CA ARG A 22 11.96 -9.74 2.31
C ARG A 22 11.73 -8.93 3.58
N THR A 23 10.92 -7.87 3.52
CA THR A 23 10.61 -7.03 4.68
C THR A 23 9.99 -7.85 5.81
N ILE A 24 8.98 -8.66 5.50
CA ILE A 24 8.36 -9.54 6.49
C ILE A 24 9.34 -10.63 6.95
N GLY A 25 10.09 -11.23 6.03
CA GLY A 25 11.09 -12.24 6.36
C GLY A 25 12.14 -11.75 7.35
N ASN A 26 12.65 -10.54 7.15
CA ASN A 26 13.64 -9.91 8.02
C ASN A 26 13.05 -9.54 9.38
N HIS A 27 11.87 -8.90 9.42
CA HIS A 27 11.20 -8.53 10.68
C HIS A 27 10.84 -9.74 11.54
N LEU A 28 10.42 -10.85 10.91
CA LEU A 28 10.06 -12.08 11.60
C LEU A 28 11.24 -13.03 11.83
N GLY A 29 12.43 -12.71 11.32
CA GLY A 29 13.63 -13.55 11.46
C GLY A 29 13.45 -14.98 10.92
N VAL A 30 12.67 -15.15 9.85
CA VAL A 30 12.37 -16.49 9.31
C VAL A 30 13.62 -17.13 8.71
N SER A 31 13.71 -18.46 8.77
CA SER A 31 14.84 -19.18 8.15
C SER A 31 14.84 -19.01 6.62
N ALA A 32 16.02 -19.11 6.00
CA ALA A 32 16.16 -19.03 4.54
C ALA A 32 15.32 -20.08 3.80
N SER A 33 15.23 -21.30 4.35
CA SER A 33 14.40 -22.37 3.78
C SER A 33 12.91 -22.09 3.91
N PHE A 34 12.48 -21.46 5.01
CA PHE A 34 11.10 -20.99 5.14
C PHE A 34 10.79 -19.87 4.15
N TYR A 35 11.68 -18.88 4.03
CA TYR A 35 11.53 -17.77 3.09
C TYR A 35 11.35 -18.27 1.65
N GLN A 36 12.25 -19.14 1.18
CA GLN A 36 12.21 -19.67 -0.19
C GLN A 36 10.92 -20.43 -0.49
N ARG A 37 10.41 -21.22 0.47
CA ARG A 37 9.16 -21.97 0.29
C ARG A 37 7.90 -21.10 0.37
N ASN A 38 7.97 -19.97 1.08
CA ASN A 38 6.81 -19.16 1.42
C ASN A 38 6.92 -17.71 0.94
N THR A 39 7.74 -17.44 -0.09
CA THR A 39 8.02 -16.07 -0.53
C THR A 39 6.74 -15.33 -0.92
N ASP A 40 5.83 -15.99 -1.65
CA ASP A 40 4.55 -15.40 -2.02
C ASP A 40 3.66 -15.16 -0.81
N LEU A 41 3.59 -16.09 0.14
CA LEU A 41 2.83 -15.91 1.38
C LEU A 41 3.31 -14.67 2.13
N LEU A 42 4.62 -14.54 2.34
CA LEU A 42 5.23 -13.38 2.98
C LEU A 42 4.93 -12.08 2.22
N ASN A 43 4.93 -12.14 0.89
CA ASN A 43 4.55 -11.01 0.04
C ASN A 43 3.08 -10.59 0.26
N HIS A 44 2.17 -11.56 0.39
CA HIS A 44 0.76 -11.28 0.69
C HIS A 44 0.58 -10.74 2.11
N VAL A 45 1.27 -11.31 3.11
CA VAL A 45 1.23 -10.85 4.50
C VAL A 45 1.58 -9.36 4.58
N HIS A 46 2.64 -8.93 3.89
CA HIS A 46 2.97 -7.51 3.83
C HIS A 46 1.84 -6.67 3.23
N HIS A 47 1.41 -6.98 2.01
CA HIS A 47 0.43 -6.15 1.31
C HIS A 47 -0.91 -6.07 2.05
N PHE A 48 -1.41 -7.19 2.57
CA PHE A 48 -2.64 -7.20 3.34
C PHE A 48 -2.46 -6.53 4.70
N GLY A 49 -1.36 -6.81 5.41
CA GLY A 49 -1.08 -6.18 6.70
C GLY A 49 -1.02 -4.66 6.58
N MET A 50 -0.29 -4.14 5.60
CA MET A 50 -0.18 -2.70 5.39
C MET A 50 -1.51 -2.07 4.92
N GLY A 51 -2.32 -2.79 4.13
CA GLY A 51 -3.69 -2.37 3.83
C GLY A 51 -4.56 -2.29 5.09
N ILE A 52 -4.61 -3.36 5.87
CA ILE A 52 -5.38 -3.42 7.13
C ILE A 52 -4.97 -2.28 8.09
N LEU A 53 -3.67 -1.96 8.19
CA LEU A 53 -3.18 -0.88 9.04
C LEU A 53 -3.48 0.52 8.48
N ALA A 54 -3.42 0.70 7.17
CA ALA A 54 -3.66 2.00 6.54
C ALA A 54 -5.15 2.40 6.50
N GLY A 55 -6.07 1.43 6.55
CA GLY A 55 -7.52 1.67 6.59
C GLY A 55 -7.97 2.50 7.80
N PRO A 56 -7.66 2.10 9.05
CA PRO A 56 -7.94 2.87 10.25
C PRO A 56 -7.36 4.28 10.22
N VAL A 57 -6.16 4.47 9.68
CA VAL A 57 -5.59 5.82 9.50
C VAL A 57 -6.50 6.67 8.61
N ARG A 58 -7.02 6.11 7.50
CA ARG A 58 -7.96 6.82 6.64
C ARG A 58 -9.32 7.06 7.28
N ALA A 59 -9.79 6.11 8.09
CA ALA A 59 -11.03 6.25 8.85
C ALA A 59 -10.92 7.39 9.88
N ILE A 60 -9.79 7.50 10.57
CA ILE A 60 -9.50 8.61 11.50
C ILE A 60 -9.49 9.95 10.74
N MET A 61 -8.83 10.03 9.58
CA MET A 61 -8.88 11.22 8.73
C MET A 61 -10.32 11.61 8.39
N SER A 62 -11.16 10.65 7.99
CA SER A 62 -12.59 10.87 7.69
C SER A 62 -13.36 11.39 8.90
N TYR A 63 -13.18 10.76 10.05
CA TYR A 63 -13.84 11.12 11.30
C TYR A 63 -13.58 12.59 11.69
N TYR A 64 -12.34 13.06 11.51
CA TYR A 64 -11.95 14.45 11.80
C TYR A 64 -12.19 15.43 10.64
N GLY A 65 -12.84 15.00 9.55
CA GLY A 65 -13.24 15.90 8.45
C GLY A 65 -12.18 16.10 7.38
N VAL A 66 -11.09 15.34 7.39
CA VAL A 66 -10.12 15.28 6.29
C VAL A 66 -10.66 14.28 5.26
N ILE A 67 -11.51 14.79 4.36
CA ILE A 67 -12.33 13.99 3.42
C ILE A 67 -12.10 14.37 1.96
N GLY A 68 -12.67 13.57 1.05
CA GLY A 68 -12.70 13.81 -0.38
C GLY A 68 -11.43 13.42 -1.12
N PRO A 69 -11.37 13.72 -2.44
CA PRO A 69 -10.22 13.36 -3.28
C PRO A 69 -8.88 13.95 -2.81
N PHE A 70 -8.89 15.16 -2.22
CA PHE A 70 -7.67 15.75 -1.68
C PHE A 70 -7.15 14.98 -0.46
N ALA A 71 -8.04 14.48 0.41
CA ALA A 71 -7.65 13.59 1.49
C ALA A 71 -7.10 12.26 0.99
N ALA A 72 -7.62 11.73 -0.13
CA ALA A 72 -7.06 10.54 -0.76
C ALA A 72 -5.64 10.77 -1.34
N PHE A 73 -5.39 11.95 -1.92
CA PHE A 73 -4.05 12.36 -2.33
C PHE A 73 -3.08 12.39 -1.14
N VAL A 74 -3.47 13.05 -0.04
CA VAL A 74 -2.66 13.08 1.20
C VAL A 74 -2.44 11.65 1.74
N HIS A 75 -3.49 10.83 1.78
CA HIS A 75 -3.42 9.46 2.27
C HIS A 75 -2.54 8.57 1.39
N THR A 76 -2.42 8.85 0.09
CA THR A 76 -1.46 8.18 -0.79
C THR A 76 -0.03 8.36 -0.28
N GLY A 77 0.34 9.60 0.06
CA GLY A 77 1.66 9.89 0.65
C GLY A 77 1.85 9.21 2.01
N VAL A 78 0.83 9.24 2.88
CA VAL A 78 0.87 8.53 4.17
C VAL A 78 1.07 7.03 3.96
N ARG A 79 0.32 6.42 3.05
CA ARG A 79 0.41 5.01 2.71
C ARG A 79 1.81 4.65 2.19
N MET A 80 2.41 5.48 1.35
CA MET A 80 3.78 5.29 0.88
C MET A 80 4.79 5.35 2.03
N MET A 81 4.68 6.35 2.91
CA MET A 81 5.58 6.48 4.06
C MET A 81 5.45 5.31 5.04
N MET A 82 4.24 4.75 5.21
CA MET A 82 4.04 3.56 6.04
C MET A 82 4.80 2.35 5.49
N ASP A 83 4.70 2.07 4.17
CA ASP A 83 5.50 0.99 3.54
C ASP A 83 6.98 1.29 3.68
N GLN A 84 7.40 2.51 3.30
CA GLN A 84 8.80 2.88 3.34
C GLN A 84 9.40 2.76 4.74
N GLY A 85 8.66 3.14 5.78
CA GLY A 85 9.10 3.03 7.16
C GLY A 85 9.42 1.58 7.54
N VAL A 86 8.51 0.64 7.23
CA VAL A 86 8.73 -0.78 7.57
C VAL A 86 9.80 -1.42 6.68
N GLU A 87 9.89 -1.04 5.42
CA GLU A 87 10.87 -1.59 4.47
C GLU A 87 12.31 -1.10 4.75
N LEU A 88 12.47 0.19 5.10
CA LEU A 88 13.75 0.76 5.54
C LEU A 88 14.19 0.16 6.87
N ALA A 89 13.27 0.03 7.84
CA ALA A 89 13.58 -0.59 9.12
C ALA A 89 14.04 -2.04 8.98
N ALA A 90 13.54 -2.76 7.97
CA ALA A 90 14.01 -4.11 7.64
C ALA A 90 15.32 -4.16 6.84
N GLY A 91 15.84 -3.01 6.38
CA GLY A 91 17.02 -2.94 5.50
C GLY A 91 16.76 -3.52 4.10
N THR A 92 15.53 -3.48 3.61
CA THR A 92 15.10 -4.18 2.38
C THR A 92 14.83 -3.29 1.18
N SER A 93 14.82 -1.96 1.39
CA SER A 93 14.46 -0.97 0.38
C SER A 93 15.38 0.26 0.47
N ALA A 94 15.44 1.02 -0.61
CA ALA A 94 16.08 2.34 -0.66
C ALA A 94 15.00 3.43 -0.58
N VAL A 95 15.38 4.70 -0.41
CA VAL A 95 14.41 5.81 -0.36
C VAL A 95 13.69 6.00 -1.72
N PRO A 96 12.41 6.42 -1.75
CA PRO A 96 11.60 6.41 -2.97
C PRO A 96 12.18 7.22 -4.15
N TRP A 97 12.81 8.35 -3.87
CA TRP A 97 13.42 9.21 -4.89
C TRP A 97 14.73 8.67 -5.47
N SER A 98 15.26 7.55 -4.96
CA SER A 98 16.42 6.85 -5.57
C SER A 98 16.02 5.65 -6.43
N TRP A 99 14.72 5.31 -6.50
CA TRP A 99 14.25 4.20 -7.33
C TRP A 99 14.24 4.56 -8.81
N PRO A 100 14.26 3.57 -9.72
CA PRO A 100 13.90 3.78 -11.11
C PRO A 100 12.53 4.46 -11.24
N ILE A 101 12.41 5.45 -12.13
CA ILE A 101 11.19 6.27 -12.27
C ILE A 101 9.94 5.40 -12.52
N ASN A 102 10.07 4.34 -13.31
CA ASN A 102 8.97 3.42 -13.56
C ASN A 102 8.47 2.74 -12.28
N GLU A 103 9.35 2.42 -11.32
CA GLU A 103 8.94 1.87 -10.03
C GLU A 103 8.24 2.91 -9.17
N GLN A 104 8.71 4.16 -9.21
CA GLN A 104 8.03 5.27 -8.51
C GLN A 104 6.60 5.46 -9.05
N VAL A 105 6.43 5.48 -10.37
CA VAL A 105 5.12 5.61 -11.02
C VAL A 105 4.20 4.46 -10.61
N VAL A 106 4.69 3.22 -10.72
CA VAL A 106 3.94 2.02 -10.33
C VAL A 106 3.54 2.10 -8.86
N ASP A 107 4.45 2.48 -7.97
CA ASP A 107 4.17 2.53 -6.53
C ASP A 107 3.11 3.58 -6.19
N VAL A 108 3.28 4.80 -6.72
CA VAL A 108 2.32 5.90 -6.53
C VAL A 108 0.94 5.52 -7.06
N LEU A 109 0.84 4.90 -8.23
CA LEU A 109 -0.45 4.48 -8.80
C LEU A 109 -1.14 3.43 -7.94
N HIS A 110 -0.40 2.44 -7.42
CA HIS A 110 -0.96 1.40 -6.56
C HIS A 110 -1.45 1.96 -5.22
N LYS A 111 -0.65 2.83 -4.59
CA LYS A 111 -1.06 3.51 -3.36
C LYS A 111 -2.22 4.48 -3.60
N GLY A 112 -2.22 5.17 -4.74
CA GLY A 112 -3.28 6.09 -5.15
C GLY A 112 -4.61 5.37 -5.35
N ALA A 113 -4.61 4.27 -6.09
CA ALA A 113 -5.80 3.43 -6.26
C ALA A 113 -6.34 2.93 -4.91
N TYR A 114 -5.45 2.46 -4.03
CA TYR A 114 -5.83 2.05 -2.68
C TYR A 114 -6.44 3.21 -1.87
N ALA A 115 -5.82 4.38 -1.89
CA ALA A 115 -6.24 5.56 -1.13
C ALA A 115 -7.57 6.14 -1.64
N LEU A 116 -7.81 6.10 -2.95
CA LEU A 116 -9.08 6.51 -3.55
C LEU A 116 -10.22 5.57 -3.11
N VAL A 117 -10.06 4.26 -3.28
CA VAL A 117 -11.09 3.28 -2.93
C VAL A 117 -11.35 3.29 -1.42
N THR A 118 -10.29 3.17 -0.62
CA THR A 118 -10.41 3.20 0.84
C THR A 118 -10.97 4.54 1.33
N GLY A 119 -10.54 5.65 0.73
CA GLY A 119 -11.00 6.98 1.08
C GLY A 119 -12.49 7.17 0.82
N TYR A 120 -12.98 6.76 -0.34
CA TYR A 120 -14.39 6.81 -0.67
C TYR A 120 -15.22 5.97 0.30
N VAL A 121 -14.78 4.73 0.57
CA VAL A 121 -15.45 3.83 1.53
C VAL A 121 -15.46 4.44 2.94
N CYS A 122 -14.33 4.98 3.42
CA CYS A 122 -14.24 5.61 4.73
C CYS A 122 -15.11 6.87 4.84
N ASP A 123 -15.14 7.72 3.83
CA ASP A 123 -15.95 8.94 3.86
C ASP A 123 -17.44 8.61 3.85
N ARG A 124 -17.84 7.62 3.07
CA ARG A 124 -19.23 7.15 3.02
C ARG A 124 -19.65 6.46 4.32
N LEU A 125 -18.85 5.54 4.85
CA LEU A 125 -19.24 4.74 6.03
C LEU A 125 -19.03 5.45 7.37
N VAL A 126 -17.99 6.28 7.51
CA VAL A 126 -17.66 6.94 8.78
C VAL A 126 -18.37 8.29 8.90
N ARG A 127 -18.51 9.02 7.79
CA ARG A 127 -19.02 10.40 7.80
C ARG A 127 -20.33 10.59 7.04
N GLY A 128 -20.76 9.61 6.22
CA GLY A 128 -21.96 9.74 5.40
C GLY A 128 -21.79 10.70 4.22
N VAL A 129 -20.56 10.92 3.75
CA VAL A 129 -20.29 11.82 2.62
C VAL A 129 -20.13 11.02 1.33
N ASP A 130 -20.91 11.37 0.31
CA ASP A 130 -20.68 10.94 -1.07
C ASP A 130 -19.83 11.97 -1.82
N TRP A 131 -18.83 11.49 -2.56
CA TRP A 131 -17.96 12.36 -3.36
C TRP A 131 -18.64 12.90 -4.61
N PHE A 132 -19.73 12.27 -5.03
CA PHE A 132 -20.44 12.58 -6.28
C PHE A 132 -21.79 13.27 -6.06
N GLY A 133 -22.09 13.68 -4.82
CA GLY A 133 -23.30 14.43 -4.49
C GLY A 133 -24.58 13.60 -4.40
N GLY A 134 -24.49 12.28 -4.23
CA GLY A 134 -25.61 11.45 -3.80
C GLY A 134 -25.89 11.63 -2.31
N GLU A 135 -27.18 11.68 -1.97
CA GLU A 135 -27.66 11.72 -0.58
C GLU A 135 -27.23 10.47 0.25
#